data_AF-A0A931U2Y0-F1
#
_entry.id   AF-A0A931U2Y0-F1
#
_cell.length_a   1.000
_cell.length_b   1.000
_cell.length_c   1.000
_cell.angle_alpha   90.00
_cell.angle_beta   90.00
_cell.angle_gamma   90.00
#
_symmetry.space_group_name_H-M   'P 1'
#
loop_
_entity.id
_entity.type
_entity.pdbx_description
1 polymer ?
#
loop_
_entity_poly.entity_id
_entity_poly.type
_entity_poly.pdbx_seq_one_letter_code
_entity_poly.pdbx_strand_id
1 'polypeptide(L)' 'GYDVLVGEYCDLVARGIIDPAKVTRSALENAASIAAMILTTEALITELPEKKPPMPPGPPHGGMDEF' A
#
# COMPACT_ATOMS: atom_id res chain seq x y z
N GLY A 1 8.47 -22.91 12.59
CA GLY A 1 8.64 -21.67 11.82
C GLY A 1 9.91 -20.99 12.25
N TYR A 2 10.09 -19.72 11.91
CA TYR A 2 11.31 -18.97 12.25
C TYR A 2 10.92 -17.76 13.11
N ASP A 3 11.46 -17.69 14.33
CA ASP A 3 11.31 -16.53 15.20
C ASP A 3 12.37 -15.50 14.80
N VAL A 4 11.93 -14.50 14.04
CA VAL A 4 12.81 -13.46 13.49
C VAL A 4 13.43 -12.55 14.55
N LEU A 5 12.85 -12.47 15.75
CA LEU A 5 13.35 -11.58 16.80
C LEU A 5 14.59 -12.14 17.48
N VAL A 6 14.69 -13.47 17.60
CA VAL A 6 15.85 -14.17 18.18
C VAL A 6 16.70 -14.89 17.13
N GLY A 7 16.19 -15.04 15.90
CA GLY A 7 16.93 -15.60 14.78
C GLY A 7 17.02 -17.13 14.78
N GLU A 8 16.00 -17.82 15.31
CA GLU A 8 16.05 -19.27 15.51
C GLU A 8 14.81 -19.98 14.94
N TYR A 9 15.00 -21.24 14.56
CA TYR A 9 13.89 -22.12 14.19
C TYR A 9 13.24 -22.72 15.44
N CYS A 10 11.92 -22.59 15.53
CA CYS A 10 11.17 -23.05 16.69
C CYS A 10 9.75 -23.49 16.32
N ASP A 11 9.06 -24.12 17.28
CA ASP A 11 7.61 -24.32 17.21
C ASP A 11 6.91 -22.98 17.49
N LEU A 12 6.28 -22.40 16.46
CA LEU A 12 5.65 -21.08 16.56
C LEU A 12 4.38 -21.10 17.43
N VAL A 13 3.67 -22.23 17.50
CA VAL A 13 2.45 -22.35 18.29
C VAL A 13 2.81 -22.40 19.77
N ALA A 14 3.78 -23.23 20.15
CA ALA A 14 4.30 -23.28 21.52
C ALA A 14 4.91 -21.94 21.95
N ARG A 15 5.48 -21.18 21.00
CA ARG A 15 6.04 -19.84 21.24
C ARG A 15 4.99 -18.72 21.30
N GLY A 16 3.73 -19.00 20.93
CA GLY A 16 2.65 -18.02 20.90
C GLY A 16 2.69 -17.06 19.69
N ILE A 17 3.50 -17.36 18.68
CA ILE A 17 3.60 -16.58 17.44
C ILE A 17 2.57 -17.14 16.45
N ILE A 18 1.32 -16.72 16.59
CA ILE A 18 0.17 -17.30 15.87
C ILE A 18 -0.60 -16.20 15.15
N ASP A 19 -0.86 -16.41 13.87
CA ASP A 19 -1.76 -15.57 13.08
C ASP A 19 -3.18 -16.18 13.02
N PRO A 20 -4.24 -15.36 13.13
CA PRO A 20 -5.61 -15.86 12.94
C PRO A 20 -5.80 -16.41 11.53
N ALA A 21 -6.28 -17.66 11.42
CA ALA A 21 -6.47 -18.33 10.13
C ALA A 21 -7.30 -17.52 9.12
N LYS A 22 -8.28 -16.75 9.60
CA LYS A 22 -9.09 -15.84 8.76
C LYS A 22 -8.24 -14.81 8.02
N VAL A 23 -7.25 -14.22 8.69
CA VAL A 23 -6.40 -13.16 8.13
C VAL A 23 -5.51 -13.74 7.04
N THR A 24 -4.75 -14.79 7.34
CA THR A 24 -3.85 -15.43 6.37
C THR A 24 -4.59 -15.92 5.13
N ARG A 25 -5.77 -16.52 5.29
CA ARG A 25 -6.60 -16.96 4.17
C ARG A 25 -7.05 -15.77 3.31
N SER A 26 -7.65 -14.75 3.94
CA SER A 26 -8.15 -13.59 3.20
C SER A 26 -7.05 -12.82 2.47
N ALA A 27 -5.85 -12.74 3.07
CA ALA A 27 -4.70 -12.10 2.45
C ALA A 27 -4.28 -12.84 1.17
N LEU A 28 -4.18 -14.17 1.24
CA LEU A 28 -3.85 -15.00 0.09
C LEU A 28 -4.92 -14.92 -1.01
N GLU A 29 -6.20 -15.05 -0.65
CA GLU A 29 -7.32 -14.98 -1.60
C GLU A 29 -7.35 -13.63 -2.34
N ASN A 30 -7.18 -12.52 -1.63
CA ASN A 30 -7.17 -11.18 -2.22
C ASN A 30 -5.94 -10.98 -3.11
N ALA A 31 -4.76 -11.43 -2.68
CA ALA A 31 -3.53 -11.33 -3.48
C ALA A 31 -3.64 -12.14 -4.77
N ALA A 32 -4.10 -13.39 -4.68
CA ALA A 32 -4.30 -14.25 -5.83
C ALA A 32 -5.33 -13.68 -6.81
N SER A 33 -6.41 -13.08 -6.32
CA SER A 33 -7.44 -12.41 -7.13
C SER A 33 -6.85 -11.28 -7.98
N ILE A 34 -6.10 -10.36 -7.37
CA ILE A 34 -5.46 -9.24 -8.09
C ILE A 34 -4.38 -9.74 -9.05
N ALA A 35 -3.55 -10.70 -8.60
CA ALA A 35 -2.51 -11.29 -9.45
C ALA A 35 -3.12 -11.94 -10.70
N ALA A 36 -4.21 -12.69 -10.55
CA ALA A 36 -4.90 -13.32 -11.66
C ALA A 36 -5.41 -12.28 -12.67
N MET A 37 -6.05 -11.19 -12.22
CA MET A 37 -6.49 -10.13 -13.13
C MET A 37 -5.34 -9.46 -13.87
N ILE A 38 -4.26 -9.11 -13.16
CA ILE A 38 -3.10 -8.42 -13.76
C ILE A 38 -2.41 -9.32 -14.80
N LEU A 39 -2.20 -10.60 -14.49
CA LEU A 39 -1.50 -11.54 -15.37
C LEU A 39 -2.23 -11.77 -16.70
N THR A 40 -3.55 -11.62 -16.73
CA THR A 40 -4.36 -11.76 -17.94
C THR A 40 -4.64 -10.43 -18.66
N THR A 41 -4.12 -9.32 -18.15
CA THR A 41 -4.32 -8.00 -18.76
C THR A 41 -3.23 -7.73 -19.81
N GLU A 42 -3.60 -7.82 -21.09
CA GLU A 42 -2.66 -7.60 -22.21
C GLU A 42 -2.36 -6.12 -22.51
N ALA A 43 -3.28 -5.22 -22.16
CA ALA A 43 -3.12 -3.78 -22.41
C ALA A 43 -3.88 -2.92 -21.38
N LEU A 44 -3.35 -1.74 -21.11
CA LEU A 44 -3.97 -0.70 -20.29
C LEU A 44 -4.07 0.58 -21.13
N ILE A 45 -5.27 1.14 -21.23
CA ILE A 45 -5.50 2.44 -21.88
C ILE A 45 -5.70 3.47 -20.77
N THR A 46 -4.90 4.53 -20.78
CA THR A 46 -4.94 5.62 -19.79
C THR A 46 -5.16 6.95 -20.48
N GLU A 47 -5.82 7.88 -19.79
CA GLU A 47 -5.87 9.28 -20.21
C GLU A 47 -4.47 9.90 -20.21
N LEU A 48 -4.23 10.88 -21.08
CA LEU A 48 -2.99 11.64 -21.07
C LEU A 48 -2.89 12.47 -19.78
N PRO A 49 -1.71 12.57 -19.14
CA PRO A 49 -1.53 13.44 -17.99
C PRO A 49 -1.94 14.89 -18.32
N GLU A 50 -2.90 15.42 -17.58
CA GLU A 50 -3.30 16.82 -17.73
C GLU A 50 -2.15 17.74 -17.31
N LYS A 51 -1.74 18.64 -18.20
CA LYS A 51 -0.94 19.79 -17.78
C LYS A 51 -1.85 20.71 -16.99
N LYS A 52 -1.73 20.66 -15.66
CA LYS A 52 -2.36 21.67 -14.80
C LYS A 52 -1.91 23.04 -15.31
N PRO A 53 -2.83 23.94 -15.69
CA PRO A 53 -2.44 25.30 -16.05
C PRO A 53 -1.67 25.90 -14.87
N PRO A 54 -0.68 26.78 -15.12
CA PRO A 54 -0.04 27.52 -14.05
C PRO A 54 -1.14 28.09 -13.18
N MET A 55 -1.15 27.74 -11.89
CA MET A 55 -2.08 28.38 -10.97
C MET A 55 -1.87 29.88 -11.12
N PRO A 56 -2.95 30.67 -11.27
CA PRO A 56 -2.82 32.12 -11.32
C PRO A 56 -1.92 32.54 -10.16
N PRO A 57 -0.96 33.47 -10.38
CA PRO A 57 -0.20 34.03 -9.28
C PRO A 57 -1.20 34.42 -8.20
N GLY A 58 -1.11 33.74 -7.05
CA GLY A 58 -1.96 34.05 -5.91
C GLY A 58 -1.80 35.55 -5.64
N PRO A 59 -2.88 36.25 -5.23
CA PRO A 59 -2.78 37.65 -4.87
C PRO A 59 -1.57 37.84 -3.94
N PRO A 60 -0.78 38.91 -4.13
CA PRO A 60 0.30 39.22 -3.21
C PRO A 60 -0.28 39.12 -1.80
N HIS A 61 0.35 38.33 -0.93
CA HIS A 61 0.03 38.36 0.50
C HIS A 61 0.40 39.76 1.00
N GLY A 62 -0.53 40.69 0.78
CA GLY A 62 -0.43 42.07 1.20
C GLY A 62 -0.50 42.09 2.71
N GLY A 63 0.65 42.37 3.31
CA GLY A 63 0.84 43.00 4.61
C GLY A 63 -0.12 42.57 5.72
N MET A 64 0.36 41.69 6.60
CA MET A 64 0.09 41.82 8.02
C MET A 64 1.27 41.27 8.82
N ASP A 65 2.41 41.98 8.73
CA ASP A 65 3.13 42.29 9.96
C ASP A 65 2.18 43.16 10.80
N GLU A 66 2.13 42.90 12.11
CA GLU A 66 1.21 43.44 13.14
C GLU A 66 0.00 42.54 13.48
N PHE A 67 0.27 41.59 14.39
CA PHE A 67 -0.53 41.05 15.52
C PHE A 67 -0.36 39.53 15.68
#